data_AF-A0A961S6R8-F1
#
_entry.id   AF-A0A961S6R8-F1
#
_cell.length_a   1.000
_cell.length_b   1.000
_cell.length_c   1.000
_cell.angle_alpha   90.00
_cell.angle_beta   90.00
_cell.angle_gamma   90.00
#
_symmetry.space_group_name_H-M   'P 1'
#
loop_
_entity.id
_entity.type
_entity.pdbx_description
1 polymer ?
#
loop_
_entity_poly.entity_id
_entity_poly.type
_entity_poly.pdbx_seq_one_letter_code
_entity_poly.pdbx_strand_id
1 'polypeptide(L)'
;MKILYAAAAAIAALIAVSAPGLHAEGMKAGPLELSDAWARASSGHEGNGAAYVTIANHGGEADRLIGAKSDIAEKTEIHNNLMEDGIMKMRRVESIDLLPGESARLQPGGYHIMFIGLHKPLEDGASFPLTLVFEKGGEVALEVPVKKIGAGGAMKMNH
;
A
#
# COMPACT_ATOMS: atom_id res chain seq x y z
N MET A 1 9.38 26.64 -69.32
CA MET A 1 8.46 27.55 -68.60
C MET A 1 7.75 26.72 -67.52
N LYS A 2 7.65 27.27 -66.31
CA LYS A 2 7.13 26.69 -65.04
C LYS A 2 5.83 25.88 -65.23
N ILE A 3 5.41 24.93 -64.38
CA ILE A 3 5.01 25.11 -62.97
C ILE A 3 4.94 23.71 -62.28
N LEU A 4 5.32 23.68 -61.00
CA LEU A 4 5.30 22.55 -60.06
C LEU A 4 3.88 22.25 -59.56
N TYR A 5 3.57 20.98 -59.26
CA TYR A 5 2.53 20.61 -58.29
C TYR A 5 3.02 19.49 -57.38
N ALA A 6 3.18 19.81 -56.10
CA ALA A 6 3.37 18.85 -55.02
C ALA A 6 1.99 18.39 -54.52
N ALA A 7 1.79 17.10 -54.36
CA ALA A 7 0.61 16.54 -53.70
C ALA A 7 1.08 15.60 -52.58
N ALA A 8 0.77 16.00 -51.35
CA ALA A 8 1.00 15.23 -50.14
C ALA A 8 -0.07 14.14 -49.99
N ALA A 9 0.33 12.93 -49.61
CA ALA A 9 -0.58 11.87 -49.18
C ALA A 9 -0.18 11.40 -47.78
N ALA A 10 -1.03 11.71 -46.80
CA ALA A 10 -0.91 11.26 -45.43
C ALA A 10 -1.56 9.87 -45.29
N ILE A 11 -0.81 8.89 -44.77
CA ILE A 11 -1.33 7.56 -44.42
C ILE A 11 -1.36 7.48 -42.89
N ALA A 12 -2.56 7.47 -42.31
CA ALA A 12 -2.78 7.25 -40.89
C ALA A 12 -2.75 5.76 -40.59
N ALA A 13 -1.72 5.28 -39.88
CA ALA A 13 -1.66 3.92 -39.36
C ALA A 13 -2.32 3.86 -37.97
N LEU A 14 -3.42 3.12 -37.88
CA LEU A 14 -4.14 2.87 -36.63
C LEU A 14 -3.41 1.77 -35.86
N ILE A 15 -2.69 2.12 -34.78
CA ILE A 15 -2.07 1.14 -33.89
C ILE A 15 -3.12 0.72 -32.87
N ALA A 16 -3.60 -0.52 -32.97
CA ALA A 16 -4.40 -1.16 -31.95
C ALA A 16 -3.51 -1.45 -30.72
N VAL A 17 -3.63 -0.60 -29.69
CA VAL A 17 -2.98 -0.84 -28.40
C VAL A 17 -3.80 -1.89 -27.66
N SER A 18 -3.30 -3.11 -27.63
CA SER A 18 -3.71 -4.15 -26.68
C SER A 18 -3.30 -3.72 -25.27
N ALA A 19 -4.27 -3.38 -24.43
CA ALA A 19 -4.03 -3.07 -23.02
C ALA A 19 -3.62 -4.35 -22.26
N PRO A 20 -2.48 -4.36 -21.54
CA PRO A 20 -2.17 -5.45 -20.62
C PRO A 20 -3.18 -5.43 -19.46
N GLY A 21 -3.80 -6.57 -19.17
CA GLY A 21 -4.68 -6.74 -18.03
C GLY A 21 -3.90 -6.52 -16.72
N LEU A 22 -4.47 -5.77 -15.78
CA LEU A 22 -3.95 -5.65 -14.42
C LEU A 22 -4.04 -7.01 -13.71
N HIS A 23 -2.95 -7.78 -13.75
CA HIS A 23 -2.70 -8.77 -12.71
C HIS A 23 -2.16 -8.03 -11.49
N ALA A 24 -2.76 -8.29 -10.32
CA ALA A 24 -2.20 -7.88 -9.04
C ALA A 24 -0.95 -8.74 -8.75
N GLU A 25 0.13 -8.51 -9.49
CA GLU A 25 1.45 -9.05 -9.16
C GLU A 25 1.96 -8.30 -7.92
N GLY A 26 2.33 -9.07 -6.87
CA GLY A 26 2.94 -8.51 -5.68
C GLY A 26 4.15 -7.67 -6.06
N MET A 27 4.26 -6.47 -5.50
CA MET A 27 5.41 -5.60 -5.76
C MET A 27 6.63 -6.19 -5.07
N LYS A 28 7.64 -6.52 -5.86
CA LYS A 28 8.90 -7.09 -5.38
C LYS A 28 9.97 -6.01 -5.25
N ALA A 29 10.60 -5.95 -4.07
CA ALA A 29 11.79 -5.16 -3.83
C ALA A 29 12.92 -6.10 -3.41
N GLY A 30 13.73 -6.51 -4.38
CA GLY A 30 14.68 -7.59 -4.19
C GLY A 30 13.96 -8.86 -3.70
N PRO A 31 14.34 -9.42 -2.53
CA PRO A 31 13.72 -10.63 -1.98
C PRO A 31 12.38 -10.40 -1.26
N LEU A 32 11.97 -9.15 -1.02
CA LEU A 32 10.73 -8.84 -0.32
C LEU A 32 9.56 -8.78 -1.31
N GLU A 33 8.46 -9.42 -0.95
CA GLU A 33 7.19 -9.35 -1.69
C GLU A 33 6.13 -8.67 -0.84
N LEU A 34 5.49 -7.64 -1.40
CA LEU A 34 4.38 -6.94 -0.80
C LEU A 34 3.10 -7.28 -1.55
N SER A 35 2.08 -7.75 -0.83
CA SER A 35 0.81 -8.20 -1.39
C SER A 35 -0.38 -7.82 -0.51
N ASP A 36 -1.59 -7.97 -1.04
CA ASP A 36 -2.85 -7.70 -0.34
C ASP A 36 -2.94 -6.29 0.29
N ALA A 37 -2.30 -5.29 -0.31
CA ALA A 37 -2.31 -3.94 0.21
C ALA A 37 -3.72 -3.32 0.10
N TRP A 38 -4.18 -2.68 1.18
CA TRP A 38 -5.40 -1.87 1.17
C TRP A 38 -5.46 -0.92 2.38
N ALA A 39 -6.24 0.14 2.26
CA ALA A 39 -6.52 1.08 3.33
C ALA A 39 -8.01 1.13 3.66
N ARG A 40 -8.34 1.35 4.92
CA ARG A 40 -9.71 1.51 5.38
C ARG A 40 -10.23 2.90 5.04
N ALA A 41 -11.37 2.97 4.35
CA ALA A 41 -12.07 4.22 4.10
C ALA A 41 -12.36 4.97 5.42
N SER A 42 -12.15 6.30 5.43
CA SER A 42 -12.33 7.14 6.61
C SER A 42 -13.42 8.19 6.39
N SER A 43 -14.21 8.47 7.43
CA SER A 43 -15.21 9.55 7.42
C SER A 43 -14.54 10.86 7.82
N GLY A 44 -14.63 11.87 6.95
CA GLY A 44 -13.85 13.10 7.05
C GLY A 44 -14.10 13.97 8.28
N HIS A 45 -12.99 14.42 8.89
CA HIS A 45 -12.50 15.81 8.98
C HIS A 45 -11.45 15.96 10.11
N GLU A 46 -11.28 14.94 10.95
CA GLU A 46 -10.23 14.84 11.98
C GLU A 46 -9.81 13.36 12.16
N GLY A 47 -9.73 12.63 11.05
CA GLY A 47 -9.64 11.17 11.06
C GLY A 47 -8.21 10.68 10.98
N ASN A 48 -7.81 9.81 11.89
CA ASN A 48 -6.71 8.90 11.63
C ASN A 48 -7.15 7.86 10.58
N GLY A 49 -6.21 7.37 9.79
CA GLY A 49 -6.42 6.30 8.81
C GLY A 49 -5.59 5.08 9.15
N ALA A 50 -5.92 3.94 8.56
CA ALA A 50 -5.11 2.73 8.66
C ALA A 50 -4.97 2.03 7.31
N ALA A 51 -3.76 1.55 7.02
CA ALA A 51 -3.46 0.67 5.90
C ALA A 51 -2.86 -0.67 6.38
N TYR A 52 -3.06 -1.67 5.53
CA TYR A 52 -2.79 -3.08 5.77
C TYR A 52 -2.10 -3.64 4.53
N VAL A 53 -1.18 -4.59 4.74
CA VAL A 53 -0.35 -5.18 3.70
C VAL A 53 0.28 -6.47 4.25
N THR A 54 0.43 -7.46 3.40
CA THR A 54 1.24 -8.66 3.71
C THR A 54 2.64 -8.45 3.15
N ILE A 55 3.65 -8.70 3.96
CA ILE A 55 5.06 -8.59 3.58
C ILE A 55 5.70 -9.95 3.78
N ALA A 56 6.20 -10.56 2.70
CA ALA A 56 6.90 -11.83 2.74
C ALA A 56 8.39 -11.64 2.42
N ASN A 57 9.27 -12.22 3.22
CA ASN A 57 10.71 -12.23 2.96
C ASN A 57 11.11 -13.56 2.32
N HIS A 58 11.34 -13.55 1.01
CA HIS A 58 11.81 -14.72 0.26
C HIS A 58 13.34 -14.79 0.17
N GLY A 59 14.06 -13.91 0.88
CA GLY A 59 15.51 -13.83 0.88
C GLY A 59 16.16 -14.78 1.88
N GLY A 60 17.49 -14.88 1.79
CA GLY A 60 18.30 -15.66 2.74
C GLY A 60 18.71 -14.89 4.00
N GLU A 61 18.40 -13.60 4.09
CA GLU A 61 18.77 -12.75 5.23
C GLU A 61 17.54 -12.15 5.92
N ALA A 62 17.64 -11.95 7.23
CA ALA A 62 16.65 -11.19 7.97
C ALA A 62 16.67 -9.71 7.56
N ASP A 63 15.48 -9.12 7.53
CA ASP A 63 15.22 -7.69 7.33
C ASP A 63 14.22 -7.20 8.38
N ARG A 64 13.97 -5.89 8.43
CA ARG A 64 13.02 -5.26 9.36
C ARG A 64 12.28 -4.15 8.65
N LEU A 65 10.96 -4.11 8.76
CA LEU A 65 10.18 -2.93 8.40
C LEU A 65 10.37 -1.89 9.51
N ILE A 66 11.05 -0.79 9.24
CA ILE A 66 11.43 0.24 10.22
C ILE A 66 10.64 1.54 10.07
N GLY A 67 9.85 1.68 9.00
CA GLY A 67 9.01 2.85 8.82
C GLY A 67 8.07 2.77 7.62
N ALA A 68 7.24 3.79 7.51
CA ALA A 68 6.40 4.02 6.35
C ALA A 68 6.26 5.54 6.11
N LYS A 69 6.07 5.92 4.85
CA LYS A 69 5.95 7.31 4.40
C LYS A 69 4.76 7.47 3.46
N SER A 70 3.99 8.53 3.64
CA SER A 70 2.95 8.94 2.70
C SER A 70 2.59 10.41 2.90
N ASP A 71 2.27 11.11 1.82
CA ASP A 71 1.95 12.54 1.82
C ASP A 71 0.47 12.83 2.14
N ILE A 72 -0.32 11.78 2.40
CA ILE A 72 -1.75 11.90 2.69
C ILE A 72 -2.05 12.38 4.11
N ALA A 73 -1.05 12.41 4.99
CA ALA A 73 -1.21 12.69 6.42
C ALA A 73 0.02 13.38 7.02
N GLU A 74 -0.17 14.03 8.17
CA GLU A 74 0.89 14.68 8.94
C GLU A 74 1.94 13.69 9.46
N LYS A 75 1.53 12.49 9.86
CA LYS A 75 2.44 11.41 10.28
C LYS A 75 1.99 10.06 9.75
N THR A 76 2.97 9.25 9.38
CA THR A 76 2.80 7.84 9.03
C THR A 76 3.64 7.00 9.98
N GLU A 77 3.01 6.08 10.71
CA GLU A 77 3.66 5.30 11.76
C GLU A 77 3.28 3.80 11.67
N ILE A 78 4.10 2.93 12.23
CA ILE A 78 3.79 1.49 12.36
C ILE A 78 3.23 1.27 13.76
N HIS A 79 2.04 0.68 13.86
CA HIS A 79 1.36 0.42 15.13
C HIS A 79 1.06 -1.07 15.27
N ASN A 80 0.93 -1.54 16.50
CA ASN A 80 0.42 -2.86 16.84
C ASN A 80 -0.62 -2.76 17.95
N ASN A 81 -1.53 -3.72 18.01
CA ASN A 81 -2.41 -3.91 19.13
C ASN A 81 -1.74 -4.86 20.13
N LEU A 82 -1.32 -4.34 21.27
CA LEU A 82 -0.76 -5.12 22.37
C LEU A 82 -1.82 -5.27 23.46
N MET A 83 -1.98 -6.50 23.96
CA MET A 83 -2.84 -6.78 25.10
C MET A 83 -2.01 -6.49 26.37
N GLU A 84 -2.30 -5.38 27.02
CA GLU A 84 -1.62 -4.93 28.24
C GLU A 84 -2.67 -4.83 29.34
N ASP A 85 -2.49 -5.59 30.43
CA ASP A 85 -3.43 -5.66 31.56
C ASP A 85 -4.88 -6.04 31.16
N GLY A 86 -5.03 -6.89 30.13
CA GLY A 86 -6.34 -7.31 29.61
C GLY A 86 -7.02 -6.28 28.70
N ILE A 87 -6.38 -5.15 28.43
CA ILE A 87 -6.87 -4.09 27.53
C ILE A 87 -6.04 -4.11 26.25
N MET A 88 -6.71 -4.17 25.10
CA MET A 88 -6.06 -3.99 23.79
C MET A 88 -5.71 -2.52 23.60
N LYS A 89 -4.42 -2.21 23.54
CA LYS A 89 -3.91 -0.85 23.28
C LYS A 89 -3.20 -0.80 21.93
N MET A 90 -3.58 0.18 21.11
CA MET A 90 -2.82 0.55 19.91
C MET A 90 -1.56 1.31 20.34
N ARG A 91 -0.40 0.78 20.02
CA ARG A 91 0.90 1.39 20.34
C ARG A 91 1.76 1.45 19.08
N ARG A 92 2.44 2.57 18.89
CA ARG A 92 3.52 2.68 17.91
C ARG A 92 4.61 1.65 18.24
N VAL A 93 5.11 0.99 17.21
CA VAL A 93 6.28 0.12 17.27
C VAL A 93 7.40 0.71 16.43
N GLU A 94 8.64 0.44 16.80
CA GLU A 94 9.82 0.93 16.06
C GLU A 94 10.09 0.11 14.80
N SER A 95 9.76 -1.18 14.83
CA SER A 95 9.95 -2.06 13.68
C SER A 95 9.06 -3.31 13.71
N ILE A 96 9.05 -4.02 12.60
CA ILE A 96 8.55 -5.40 12.49
C ILE A 96 9.67 -6.25 11.89
N ASP A 97 10.08 -7.31 12.60
CA ASP A 97 11.13 -8.22 12.13
C ASP A 97 10.60 -9.15 11.04
N LEU A 98 11.43 -9.44 10.03
CA LEU A 98 11.14 -10.29 8.88
C LEU A 98 12.28 -11.27 8.68
N LEU A 99 12.22 -12.43 9.34
CA LEU A 99 13.22 -13.49 9.15
C LEU A 99 13.09 -14.14 7.76
N PRO A 100 14.15 -14.80 7.26
CA PRO A 100 14.10 -15.56 6.01
C PRO A 100 12.93 -16.55 5.97
N GLY A 101 12.11 -16.47 4.93
CA GLY A 101 10.95 -17.34 4.73
C GLY A 101 9.71 -16.97 5.57
N GLU A 102 9.79 -15.95 6.42
CA GLU A 102 8.64 -15.48 7.20
C GLU A 102 7.82 -14.43 6.47
N SER A 103 6.60 -14.20 6.99
CA SER A 103 5.72 -13.15 6.50
C SER A 103 5.11 -12.37 7.66
N ALA A 104 5.16 -11.05 7.58
CA ALA A 104 4.42 -10.16 8.46
C ALA A 104 3.11 -9.75 7.82
N ARG A 105 2.00 -10.03 8.50
CA ARG A 105 0.66 -9.65 8.04
C ARG A 105 0.16 -8.46 8.83
N LEU A 106 0.12 -7.30 8.18
CA LEU A 106 -0.51 -6.11 8.75
C LEU A 106 -2.01 -6.20 8.45
N GLN A 107 -2.84 -6.28 9.49
CA GLN A 107 -4.28 -6.52 9.38
C GLN A 107 -5.06 -5.90 10.54
N PRO A 108 -6.38 -5.72 10.41
CA PRO A 108 -7.21 -5.23 11.51
C PRO A 108 -7.02 -6.08 12.78
N GLY A 109 -6.77 -5.42 13.92
CA GLY A 109 -6.55 -6.08 15.20
C GLY A 109 -5.12 -6.52 15.49
N GLY A 110 -4.18 -6.37 14.54
CA GLY A 110 -2.75 -6.62 14.73
C GLY A 110 -1.90 -5.43 14.26
N TYR A 111 -0.77 -5.72 13.62
CA TYR A 111 0.08 -4.69 13.03
C TYR A 111 -0.67 -3.91 11.94
N HIS A 112 -0.42 -2.61 11.83
CA HIS A 112 -0.98 -1.75 10.78
C HIS A 112 -0.15 -0.48 10.59
N ILE A 113 -0.27 0.11 9.40
CA ILE A 113 0.25 1.45 9.13
C ILE A 113 -0.80 2.44 9.55
N MET A 114 -0.48 3.31 10.50
CA MET A 114 -1.35 4.34 11.04
C MET A 114 -1.02 5.69 10.40
N PHE A 115 -2.03 6.35 9.86
CA PHE A 115 -1.94 7.72 9.35
C PHE A 115 -2.58 8.66 10.37
N ILE A 116 -1.81 9.60 10.90
CA ILE A 116 -2.27 10.57 11.90
C ILE A 116 -2.40 11.92 11.23
N GLY A 117 -3.57 12.55 11.38
CA GLY A 117 -3.86 13.84 10.75
C GLY A 117 -3.96 13.73 9.24
N LEU A 118 -4.91 12.93 8.73
CA LEU A 118 -5.17 12.86 7.30
C LEU A 118 -5.52 14.24 6.74
N HIS A 119 -4.87 14.65 5.65
CA HIS A 119 -5.15 15.92 4.97
C HIS A 119 -6.52 15.91 4.26
N LYS A 120 -6.97 14.72 3.84
CA LYS A 120 -8.27 14.47 3.22
C LYS A 120 -8.81 13.11 3.66
N PRO A 121 -10.14 12.91 3.65
CA PRO A 121 -10.73 11.62 3.93
C PRO A 121 -10.26 10.55 2.94
N LEU A 122 -10.14 9.30 3.40
CA LEU A 122 -9.88 8.16 2.53
C LEU A 122 -11.19 7.69 1.91
N GLU A 123 -11.38 7.98 0.62
CA GLU A 123 -12.59 7.66 -0.13
C GLU A 123 -12.57 6.25 -0.72
N ASP A 124 -13.66 5.50 -0.57
CA ASP A 124 -13.82 4.16 -1.13
C ASP A 124 -13.61 4.15 -2.66
N GLY A 125 -12.75 3.26 -3.14
CA GLY A 125 -12.40 3.16 -4.56
C GLY A 125 -11.26 4.08 -5.01
N ALA A 126 -10.78 4.99 -4.15
CA ALA A 126 -9.56 5.75 -4.42
C ALA A 126 -8.30 4.89 -4.19
N SER A 127 -7.15 5.39 -4.61
CA SER A 127 -5.82 4.85 -4.27
C SER A 127 -4.84 5.97 -3.94
N PHE A 128 -3.78 5.63 -3.21
CA PHE A 128 -2.70 6.55 -2.90
C PHE A 128 -1.35 5.83 -2.78
N PRO A 129 -0.23 6.54 -3.01
CA PRO A 129 1.08 5.96 -2.83
C PRO A 129 1.44 5.86 -1.34
N LEU A 130 1.93 4.69 -0.95
CA LEU A 130 2.58 4.41 0.32
C LEU A 130 4.01 3.97 0.03
N THR A 131 4.97 4.35 0.86
CA THR A 131 6.32 3.79 0.80
C THR A 131 6.63 3.10 2.11
N LEU A 132 7.00 1.83 2.05
CA LEU A 132 7.52 1.09 3.20
C LEU A 132 9.04 1.20 3.23
N VAL A 133 9.60 1.40 4.43
CA VAL A 133 11.04 1.57 4.63
C VAL A 133 11.56 0.36 5.39
N PHE A 134 12.42 -0.41 4.73
CA PHE A 134 13.10 -1.56 5.29
C PHE A 134 14.54 -1.22 5.65
N GLU A 135 15.06 -1.87 6.70
CA GLU A 135 16.42 -1.62 7.19
C GLU A 135 17.48 -2.00 6.15
N LYS A 136 17.30 -3.13 5.45
CA LYS A 136 18.22 -3.59 4.39
C LYS A 136 17.63 -3.47 2.99
N GLY A 137 16.35 -3.79 2.83
CA GLY A 137 15.63 -3.73 1.56
C GLY A 137 15.39 -2.32 1.02
N GLY A 138 15.65 -1.28 1.84
CA GLY A 138 15.48 0.11 1.45
C GLY A 138 14.01 0.51 1.33
N GLU A 139 13.72 1.45 0.43
CA GLU A 139 12.37 1.99 0.25
C GLU A 139 11.60 1.26 -0.86
N VAL A 140 10.37 0.86 -0.53
CA VAL A 140 9.48 0.14 -1.44
C VAL A 140 8.16 0.90 -1.56
N ALA A 141 7.95 1.52 -2.72
CA ALA A 141 6.71 2.18 -3.03
C ALA A 141 5.64 1.16 -3.46
N LEU A 142 4.42 1.36 -2.98
CA LEU A 142 3.25 0.60 -3.38
C LEU A 142 2.02 1.50 -3.47
N GLU A 143 1.16 1.19 -4.43
CA GLU A 143 -0.14 1.83 -4.56
C GLU A 143 -1.16 1.11 -3.66
N VAL A 144 -1.83 1.87 -2.78
CA VAL A 144 -2.75 1.32 -1.77
C VAL A 144 -4.19 1.68 -2.11
N PRO A 145 -5.03 0.71 -2.50
CA PRO A 145 -6.45 0.94 -2.75
C PRO A 145 -7.23 1.12 -1.44
N VAL A 146 -8.15 2.08 -1.42
CA VAL A 146 -9.05 2.35 -0.29
C VAL A 146 -10.33 1.54 -0.43
N LYS A 147 -10.74 0.86 0.65
CA LYS A 147 -11.94 0.00 0.68
C LYS A 147 -12.78 0.27 1.92
N LYS A 148 -14.11 0.14 1.79
CA LYS A 148 -15.06 0.14 2.92
C LYS A 148 -14.79 -0.97 3.95
N ILE A 149 -15.15 -0.68 5.20
CA ILE A 149 -15.17 -1.65 6.31
C ILE A 149 -16.12 -2.78 5.94
N GLY A 150 -15.61 -4.01 5.93
CA GLY A 150 -16.35 -5.22 5.51
C GLY A 150 -15.71 -5.95 4.32
N ALA A 151 -14.87 -5.28 3.53
CA ALA A 151 -14.11 -5.92 2.45
C ALA A 151 -12.82 -6.62 2.93
N GLY A 152 -12.32 -6.28 4.12
CA GLY A 152 -11.20 -6.94 4.79
C GLY A 152 -11.64 -7.55 6.12
N GLY A 153 -12.01 -8.83 6.10
CA GLY A 153 -12.17 -9.72 7.26
C GLY A 153 -12.78 -9.11 8.53
N ALA A 154 -14.11 -8.96 8.56
CA ALA A 154 -14.82 -8.69 9.81
C ALA A 154 -14.71 -9.91 10.75
N MET A 155 -13.88 -9.81 11.78
CA MET A 155 -14.01 -10.71 12.94
C MET A 155 -15.32 -10.37 13.64
N LYS A 156 -16.31 -11.25 13.49
CA LYS A 156 -17.57 -11.19 14.23
C LYS A 156 -17.25 -11.20 15.73
N MET A 157 -17.46 -10.07 16.40
CA MET A 157 -17.59 -10.05 17.85
C MET A 157 -18.97 -10.60 18.16
N ASN A 158 -19.03 -11.88 18.53
CA ASN A 158 -20.22 -12.48 19.14
C ASN A 158 -20.43 -11.80 20.49
N HIS A 159 -21.59 -11.16 20.64
CA HIS A 159 -22.13 -10.73 21.93
C HIS A 159 -22.97 -11.86 22.55
#